data_AF-A0A970GXY2-F1
#
_entry.id   AF-A0A970GXY2-F1
#
_cell.length_a   1.000
_cell.length_b   1.000
_cell.length_c   1.000
_cell.angle_alpha   90.00
_cell.angle_beta   90.00
_cell.angle_gamma   90.00
#
_symmetry.space_group_name_H-M   'P 1'
#
loop_
_entity.id
_entity.type
_entity.pdbx_description
1 polymer ?
#
loop_
_entity_poly.entity_id
_entity_poly.type
_entity_poly.pdbx_seq_one_letter_code
_entity_poly.pdbx_strand_id
1 'polypeptide(L)' 'MDNNYMNQGYQYAPQYEDPNNKPLDIKDWLIVLIVQMIPCIGFIMTLVWAFGSGNVNRKRYCQANLIIMLISFI' A
#
# COMPACT_ATOMS: atom_id res chain seq x y z
N MET A 1 40.05 35.45 -2.19
CA MET A 1 39.96 33.98 -2.06
C MET A 1 38.52 33.64 -2.35
N ASP A 2 38.21 33.48 -3.64
CA ASP A 2 36.84 33.26 -4.09
C ASP A 2 36.44 31.82 -3.81
N ASN A 3 35.36 31.69 -3.05
CA ASN A 3 34.81 30.44 -2.59
C ASN A 3 34.30 29.63 -3.80
N ASN A 4 35.07 28.62 -4.20
CA ASN A 4 34.61 27.57 -5.11
C ASN A 4 33.56 26.72 -4.39
N TYR A 5 32.31 27.18 -4.43
CA TYR A 5 31.15 26.36 -4.12
C TYR A 5 31.06 25.24 -5.16
N MET A 6 31.62 24.07 -4.83
CA MET A 6 31.29 22.82 -5.51
C MET A 6 29.81 22.52 -5.22
N ASN A 7 28.92 23.07 -6.05
CA ASN A 7 27.53 22.70 -6.09
C ASN A 7 27.44 21.30 -6.72
N GLN A 8 27.33 20.28 -5.88
CA GLN A 8 27.07 18.93 -6.32
C GLN A 8 25.63 18.87 -6.84
N GLY A 9 25.49 18.92 -8.16
CA GLY A 9 24.23 18.78 -8.85
C GLY A 9 23.64 17.41 -8.59
N TYR A 10 22.69 17.32 -7.65
CA TYR A 10 21.80 16.19 -7.54
C TYR A 10 20.98 16.13 -8.83
N GLN A 11 21.34 15.20 -9.72
CA GLN A 11 20.51 14.88 -10.87
C GLN A 11 19.21 14.27 -10.36
N TYR A 12 18.11 15.01 -10.51
CA TYR A 12 16.76 14.46 -10.36
C TYR A 12 16.55 13.46 -11.50
N ALA A 13 16.84 12.18 -11.25
CA ALA A 13 16.35 11.12 -12.12
C ALA A 13 14.81 11.16 -12.08
N PRO A 14 14.11 11.13 -13.22
CA PRO A 14 12.66 11.07 -13.21
C PRO A 14 12.25 9.79 -12.47
N GLN A 15 11.64 9.97 -11.30
CA GLN A 15 10.98 8.89 -10.58
C GLN A 15 9.82 8.44 -11.47
N TYR A 16 9.96 7.28 -12.11
CA TYR A 16 8.80 6.58 -12.66
C TYR A 16 7.93 6.20 -11.46
N GLU A 17 6.91 7.01 -11.16
CA GLU A 17 5.90 6.68 -10.17
C GLU A 17 5.22 5.39 -10.62
N ASP A 18 5.52 4.29 -9.95
CA ASP A 18 4.81 3.03 -10.18
C ASP A 18 3.31 3.29 -9.93
N PRO A 19 2.43 3.11 -10.92
CA PRO A 19 0.99 3.35 -10.79
C PRO A 19 0.35 2.56 -9.64
N ASN A 20 1.02 1.50 -9.15
CA ASN A 20 0.59 0.69 -8.02
C ASN A 20 1.07 1.23 -6.66
N ASN A 21 2.06 2.13 -6.63
CA ASN A 21 2.55 2.81 -5.43
C ASN A 21 1.78 4.10 -5.11
N LYS A 22 0.90 4.55 -6.01
CA LYS A 22 0.04 5.71 -5.71
C LYS A 22 -0.74 5.45 -4.42
N PRO A 23 -0.88 6.43 -3.52
CA PRO A 23 -1.77 6.29 -2.37
C PRO A 23 -3.20 5.94 -2.83
N LEU A 24 -3.90 5.07 -2.10
CA LEU A 24 -5.34 4.89 -2.35
C LEU A 24 -6.09 6.14 -1.91
N ASP A 25 -7.10 6.52 -2.68
CA ASP A 25 -8.02 7.58 -2.29
C ASP A 25 -8.91 7.13 -1.11
N ILE A 26 -9.46 8.09 -0.38
CA ILE A 26 -10.32 7.86 0.79
C ILE A 26 -11.51 6.97 0.43
N LYS A 27 -12.05 7.13 -0.78
CA LYS A 27 -13.17 6.32 -1.29
C LYS A 27 -12.83 4.84 -1.41
N ASP A 28 -11.61 4.53 -1.87
CA ASP A 28 -11.18 3.15 -1.99
C ASP A 28 -10.93 2.52 -0.62
N TRP A 29 -10.39 3.29 0.33
CA TRP A 29 -10.25 2.86 1.73
C TRP A 29 -11.60 2.58 2.38
N LEU A 30 -12.61 3.40 2.10
CA LEU A 30 -13.97 3.18 2.61
C LEU A 30 -14.54 1.83 2.14
N ILE A 31 -14.34 1.46 0.86
CA ILE A 31 -14.76 0.15 0.33
C ILE A 31 -14.04 -0.99 1.06
N VAL A 32 -12.72 -0.86 1.28
CA VAL A 32 -11.93 -1.86 2.01
C VAL A 32 -12.48 -2.06 3.42
N LEU A 33 -12.79 -0.97 4.13
CA LEU A 33 -13.31 -1.01 5.50
C LEU A 33 -14.75 -1.58 5.57
N ILE A 34 -15.62 -1.22 4.64
CA ILE A 34 -17.01 -1.75 4.58
C ILE A 34 -16.99 -3.25 4.33
N VAL A 35 -16.15 -3.73 3.40
CA VAL A 35 -16.00 -5.16 3.12
C VAL A 35 -15.47 -5.91 4.34
N GLN A 36 -14.52 -5.31 5.06
CA GLN A 36 -13.96 -5.81 6.31
C GLN A 36 -14.98 -6.01 7.43
N MET A 37 -16.02 -5.18 7.50
CA MET A 37 -17.09 -5.31 8.51
C MET A 37 -17.87 -6.62 8.38
N ILE A 38 -17.86 -7.26 7.22
CA ILE A 38 -18.53 -8.55 7.00
C ILE A 38 -17.50 -9.67 7.20
N PRO A 39 -17.58 -10.51 8.25
CA PRO A 39 -16.51 -11.45 8.59
C PRO A 39 -16.21 -12.49 7.50
N CYS A 40 -17.25 -13.11 6.91
CA CYS A 40 -17.04 -14.15 5.88
C CYS A 40 -16.53 -13.56 4.55
N ILE A 41 -17.13 -12.46 4.09
CA ILE A 41 -16.76 -11.81 2.82
C ILE A 41 -15.42 -11.08 2.97
N GLY A 42 -15.22 -10.41 4.12
CA GLY A 42 -13.98 -9.75 4.49
C GLY A 42 -12.79 -10.70 4.46
N PHE A 43 -12.93 -11.93 4.96
CA PHE A 43 -11.87 -12.93 4.87
C PHE A 43 -11.50 -13.27 3.42
N ILE A 44 -12.49 -13.63 2.60
CA ILE A 44 -12.26 -13.99 1.19
C ILE A 44 -11.68 -12.81 0.41
N MET A 45 -12.23 -11.60 0.57
CA MET A 45 -11.74 -10.39 -0.11
C MET A 45 -10.33 -10.01 0.32
N THR A 46 -9.98 -10.23 1.60
CA THR A 46 -8.61 -9.99 2.09
C THR A 46 -7.62 -10.92 1.39
N LEU A 47 -7.96 -12.20 1.13
CA LEU A 47 -7.13 -13.12 0.33
C LEU A 47 -6.98 -12.64 -1.12
N VAL A 48 -8.09 -12.26 -1.77
CA VAL A 48 -8.09 -11.76 -3.16
C VAL A 48 -7.21 -10.51 -3.29
N TRP A 49 -7.27 -9.58 -2.34
CA TRP A 49 -6.46 -8.36 -2.37
C TRP A 49 -5.02 -8.57 -1.90
N ALA A 50 -4.75 -9.52 -1.00
CA ALA A 50 -3.41 -9.85 -0.53
C ALA A 50 -2.56 -10.56 -1.60
N PHE A 51 -3.18 -11.40 -2.43
CA PHE A 51 -2.48 -12.17 -3.47
C PHE A 51 -2.70 -11.64 -4.89
N GLY A 52 -3.70 -10.79 -5.11
CA GLY A 52 -3.99 -10.19 -6.41
C GLY A 52 -2.98 -9.12 -6.85
N SER A 53 -3.08 -8.74 -8.13
CA SER A 53 -2.39 -7.57 -8.69
C SER A 53 -3.16 -6.29 -8.36
N GLY A 54 -2.50 -5.28 -7.81
CA GLY A 54 -3.12 -4.00 -7.51
C GLY A 54 -2.24 -3.10 -6.64
N ASN A 55 -2.87 -2.12 -6.00
CA ASN A 55 -2.19 -1.12 -5.19
C ASN A 55 -1.41 -1.74 -4.01
N VAL A 56 -0.14 -1.37 -3.89
CA VAL A 56 0.79 -1.91 -2.88
C VAL A 56 0.32 -1.61 -1.46
N ASN A 57 -0.29 -0.45 -1.22
CA ASN A 57 -0.78 -0.06 0.10
C ASN A 57 -1.95 -0.96 0.55
N ARG A 58 -2.91 -1.22 -0.34
CA ARG A 58 -4.03 -2.15 -0.03
C ARG A 58 -3.54 -3.57 0.16
N LYS A 59 -2.60 -4.02 -0.68
CA LYS A 59 -2.01 -5.36 -0.58
C LYS A 59 -1.33 -5.57 0.78
N ARG A 60 -0.49 -4.64 1.22
CA ARG A 60 0.20 -4.71 2.53
C ARG A 60 -0.77 -4.69 3.70
N TYR A 61 -1.81 -3.86 3.62
CA TYR A 61 -2.87 -3.83 4.63
C TYR A 61 -3.58 -5.19 4.73
N CYS A 62 -3.98 -5.78 3.60
CA CYS A 62 -4.65 -7.08 3.59
C CYS A 62 -3.74 -8.21 4.09
N GLN A 63 -2.45 -8.18 3.76
CA GLN A 63 -1.46 -9.13 4.29
C GLN A 63 -1.33 -9.02 5.82
N ALA A 64 -1.22 -7.80 6.36
CA ALA A 64 -1.18 -7.58 7.80
C ALA A 64 -2.46 -8.07 8.49
N ASN A 65 -3.61 -7.81 7.87
CA ASN A 65 -4.89 -8.23 8.41
C ASN A 65 -5.05 -9.77 8.45
N LEU A 66 -4.54 -10.49 7.45
CA LEU A 66 -4.52 -11.97 7.47
C LEU A 66 -3.71 -12.51 8.64
N ILE A 67 -2.56 -11.89 8.94
CA ILE A 67 -1.71 -12.29 10.07
C ILE A 67 -2.46 -12.08 11.40
N ILE A 68 -3.12 -10.93 11.58
CA ILE A 68 -3.91 -10.64 12.79
C ILE A 68 -5.04 -11.65 12.97
N MET A 69 -5.73 -11.99 11.88
CA MET A 69 -6.86 -12.93 11.92
C MET A 69 -6.38 -14.36 12.26
N LEU A 70 -5.24 -14.77 11.70
CA LEU A 70 -4.61 -16.06 12.01
C LEU A 70 -4.20 -16.15 13.49
N ILE A 71 -3.61 -15.09 14.05
CA ILE A 71 -3.25 -15.01 15.47
C ILE A 71 -4.49 -14.99 16.36
N SER A 72 -5.58 -14.34 15.94
CA SER A 72 -6.80 -14.25 16.74
C SER A 72 -7.59 -15.56 16.79
N PHE A 73 -7.39 -16.44 15.81
CA PHE A 73 -8.05 -17.74 15.72
C PHE A 73 -7.24 -18.88 16.37
N ILE A 74 -5.94 -18.66 16.62
CA ILE A 74 -5.05 -19.59 17.35
C ILE A 74 -5.27 -19.46 18.86
#